data_AF-A0AAE4VGE5-F1
#
_entry.id   AF-A0AAE4VGE5-F1
#
_cell.length_a   1.000
_cell.length_b   1.000
_cell.length_c   1.000
_cell.angle_alpha   90.00
_cell.angle_beta   90.00
_cell.angle_gamma   90.00
#
_symmetry.space_group_name_H-M   'P 1'
#
loop_
_entity.id
_entity.type
_entity.pdbx_description
1 polymer ?
#
loop_
_entity_poly.entity_id
_entity_poly.type
_entity_poly.pdbx_seq_one_letter_code
_entity_poly.pdbx_strand_id
1 'polypeptide(L)'
;MTDSYLTPERWPWPGDSREERAQRIARSYRELIFDITQGRCTDPAGAMHRLDMKWRKYGVFWHMPTAAPPLDENEWVTTRDAAHYADRAEATIRTWAHRGHIETRTGRDGSTQYLLGSLMAYAVQQRRRRANQQKGR
;
A
#
# COMPACT_ATOMS: atom_id res chain seq x y z
N MET A 1 13.23 -12.53 -15.41
CA MET A 1 14.20 -11.56 -14.85
C MET A 1 13.73 -11.21 -13.45
N THR A 2 14.42 -11.74 -12.45
CA THR A 2 14.04 -11.64 -11.04
C THR A 2 14.65 -10.35 -10.49
N ASP A 3 13.81 -9.33 -10.21
CA ASP A 3 14.23 -8.00 -9.73
C ASP A 3 14.68 -8.11 -8.26
N SER A 4 15.91 -8.60 -8.08
CA SER A 4 16.55 -8.82 -6.78
C SER A 4 17.52 -7.65 -6.52
N TYR A 5 17.27 -6.90 -5.44
CA TYR A 5 18.18 -5.93 -4.79
C TYR A 5 18.30 -4.48 -5.31
N LEU A 6 17.18 -3.77 -5.52
CA LEU A 6 17.21 -2.33 -5.25
C LEU A 6 16.93 -2.11 -3.77
N THR A 7 17.97 -2.09 -2.93
CA THR A 7 17.85 -1.55 -1.57
C THR A 7 17.36 -0.11 -1.72
N PRO A 8 16.13 0.22 -1.28
CA PRO A 8 15.59 1.56 -1.47
C PRO A 8 16.49 2.57 -0.77
N GLU A 9 16.74 3.70 -1.43
CA GLU A 9 17.44 4.82 -0.84
C GLU A 9 16.70 5.30 0.41
N ARG A 10 17.45 5.84 1.37
CA ARG A 10 16.86 6.43 2.57
C ARG A 10 15.95 7.58 2.16
N TRP A 11 14.72 7.58 2.70
CA TRP A 11 13.79 8.69 2.53
C TRP A 11 14.45 10.01 2.97
N PRO A 12 14.43 11.06 2.12
CA PRO A 12 15.28 12.23 2.34
C PRO A 12 14.76 13.16 3.44
N TRP A 13 13.51 13.00 3.90
CA TRP A 13 12.92 13.77 5.00
C TRP A 13 12.77 12.88 6.24
N PRO A 14 13.80 12.76 7.09
CA PRO A 14 13.71 11.94 8.29
C PRO A 14 12.61 12.48 9.21
N GLY A 15 11.82 11.58 9.79
CA GLY A 15 10.71 11.94 10.67
C GLY A 15 9.35 12.06 9.99
N ASP A 16 9.29 12.17 8.65
CA ASP A 16 8.02 12.13 7.92
C ASP A 16 7.25 10.83 8.26
N SER A 17 6.02 11.01 8.73
CA SER A 17 5.02 9.96 8.85
C SER A 17 4.63 9.41 7.47
N ARG A 18 3.94 8.25 7.46
CA ARG A 18 3.42 7.66 6.21
C ARG A 18 2.52 8.61 5.43
N GLU A 19 1.71 9.40 6.14
CA GLU A 19 0.82 10.38 5.51
C GLU A 19 1.60 11.52 4.87
N GLU A 20 2.57 12.09 5.57
CA GLU A 20 3.43 13.16 5.03
C GLU A 20 4.20 12.69 3.79
N ARG A 21 4.69 11.46 3.80
CA ARG A 21 5.30 10.84 2.60
C ARG A 21 4.31 10.82 1.43
N ALA A 22 3.08 10.34 1.66
CA ALA A 22 2.04 10.28 0.64
C ALA A 22 1.66 11.68 0.12
N GLN A 23 1.56 12.67 1.00
CA GLN A 23 1.27 14.05 0.64
C GLN A 23 2.37 14.67 -0.23
N ARG A 24 3.66 14.41 0.06
CA ARG A 24 4.77 14.87 -0.78
C ARG A 24 4.73 14.28 -2.18
N ILE A 25 4.46 12.98 -2.27
CA ILE A 25 4.30 12.29 -3.55
C ILE A 25 3.14 12.92 -4.32
N ALA A 26 1.95 12.99 -3.72
CA ALA A 26 0.76 13.56 -4.36
C ALA A 26 0.96 15.02 -4.80
N ARG A 27 1.62 15.85 -3.97
CA ARG A 27 1.92 17.25 -4.31
C ARG A 27 2.83 17.35 -5.54
N SER A 28 3.84 16.49 -5.66
CA SER A 28 4.73 16.50 -6.82
C SER A 28 4.01 16.14 -8.14
N TYR A 29 3.05 15.22 -8.12
CA TYR A 29 2.22 14.93 -9.29
C TYR A 29 1.27 16.08 -9.62
N ARG A 30 0.70 16.75 -8.60
CA ARG A 30 -0.13 17.94 -8.81
C ARG A 30 0.66 19.08 -9.46
N GLU A 31 1.89 19.30 -9.01
CA GLU A 31 2.81 20.27 -9.61
C GLU A 31 3.10 19.94 -11.08
N LEU A 32 3.40 18.68 -11.39
CA LEU A 32 3.60 18.23 -12.77
C LEU A 32 2.35 18.44 -13.64
N ILE A 33 1.17 18.06 -13.15
CA ILE A 33 -0.09 18.28 -13.88
C ILE A 33 -0.30 19.78 -14.13
N PHE A 34 -0.05 20.62 -13.13
CA PHE A 34 -0.14 22.06 -13.29
C PHE A 34 0.80 22.54 -14.42
N ASP A 35 2.05 22.12 -14.43
CA ASP A 35 3.01 22.48 -15.50
C ASP A 35 2.58 22.00 -16.89
N ILE A 36 2.05 20.78 -17.00
CA ILE A 36 1.50 20.25 -18.25
C ILE A 36 0.34 21.13 -18.74
N THR A 37 -0.60 21.46 -17.86
CA THR A 37 -1.77 22.27 -18.22
C THR A 37 -1.43 23.72 -18.59
N GLN A 38 -0.32 24.25 -18.07
CA GLN A 38 0.19 25.57 -18.42
C GLN A 38 1.06 25.56 -19.70
N GLY A 39 1.22 24.41 -20.37
CA GLY A 39 2.09 24.28 -21.53
C GLY A 39 3.59 24.40 -21.21
N ARG A 40 3.97 24.28 -19.93
CA ARG A 40 5.37 24.39 -19.46
C ARG A 40 6.11 23.06 -19.51
N CYS A 41 5.44 21.99 -19.93
CA CYS A 41 6.01 20.66 -20.08
C CYS A 41 5.97 20.24 -21.55
N THR A 42 7.13 20.23 -22.21
CA THR A 42 7.27 19.84 -23.62
C THR A 42 7.15 18.34 -23.84
N ASP A 43 7.48 17.53 -22.82
CA ASP A 43 7.42 16.07 -22.83
C ASP A 43 6.70 15.57 -21.56
N PRO A 44 5.35 15.58 -21.54
CA PRO A 44 4.55 15.14 -20.40
C PRO A 44 4.80 13.68 -20.02
N ALA A 45 4.95 12.80 -21.01
CA ALA A 45 5.13 11.37 -20.77
C ALA A 45 6.49 11.07 -20.12
N GLY A 46 7.58 11.63 -20.64
CA GLY A 46 8.89 11.46 -20.03
C GLY A 46 9.01 12.18 -18.69
N ALA A 47 8.34 13.32 -18.49
CA ALA A 47 8.30 13.99 -17.19
C ALA A 47 7.60 13.15 -16.11
N MET A 48 6.48 12.51 -16.48
CA MET A 48 5.79 11.55 -15.61
C MET A 48 6.70 10.36 -15.26
N HIS A 49 7.33 9.75 -16.27
CA HIS A 49 8.23 8.62 -16.06
C HIS A 49 9.41 8.97 -15.13
N ARG A 50 10.03 10.14 -15.30
CA ARG A 50 11.10 10.62 -14.41
C ARG A 50 10.60 10.82 -12.98
N LEU A 51 9.36 11.28 -12.80
CA LEU A 51 8.75 11.43 -11.49
C LEU A 51 8.45 10.08 -10.83
N ASP A 52 7.94 9.11 -11.59
CA ASP A 52 7.74 7.74 -11.13
C ASP A 52 9.06 7.12 -10.64
N MET A 53 10.12 7.23 -11.45
CA MET A 53 11.45 6.71 -11.10
C MET A 53 12.05 7.41 -9.87
N LYS A 54 11.80 8.72 -9.72
CA LYS A 54 12.23 9.49 -8.55
C LYS A 54 11.62 8.95 -7.26
N TRP A 55 10.37 8.48 -7.27
CA TRP A 55 9.73 7.93 -6.08
C TRP A 55 10.05 6.43 -5.89
N ARG A 56 10.20 5.70 -6.99
CA ARG A 56 10.61 4.28 -6.99
C ARG A 56 11.92 4.06 -6.25
N LYS A 57 12.92 4.94 -6.43
CA LYS A 57 14.23 4.79 -5.75
C LYS A 57 14.12 4.81 -4.22
N TYR A 58 13.06 5.39 -3.66
CA TYR A 58 12.78 5.38 -2.22
C TYR A 58 11.84 4.25 -1.78
N GLY A 59 11.61 3.25 -2.63
CA GLY A 59 10.74 2.11 -2.32
C GLY A 59 9.25 2.42 -2.38
N VAL A 60 8.85 3.47 -3.11
CA VAL A 60 7.45 3.85 -3.29
C VAL A 60 6.96 3.32 -4.63
N PHE A 61 6.01 2.39 -4.60
CA PHE A 61 5.51 1.73 -5.82
C PHE A 61 4.01 1.95 -6.07
N TRP A 62 3.26 2.38 -5.05
CA TRP A 62 1.78 2.39 -5.07
C TRP A 62 1.14 3.40 -6.05
N HIS A 63 1.88 4.39 -6.52
CA HIS A 63 1.36 5.43 -7.43
C HIS A 63 1.55 5.06 -8.91
N MET A 64 2.38 4.07 -9.20
CA MET A 64 2.67 3.67 -10.58
C MET A 64 1.52 2.85 -11.15
N PRO A 65 1.15 3.04 -12.42
CA PRO A 65 0.26 2.13 -13.14
C PRO A 65 0.91 0.75 -13.14
N THR A 66 0.44 -0.11 -12.25
CA THR A 66 1.00 -1.44 -12.10
C THR A 66 0.19 -2.37 -12.99
N ALA A 67 0.87 -3.10 -13.88
CA ALA A 67 0.26 -4.15 -14.70
C ALA A 67 -0.14 -5.38 -13.88
N ALA A 68 0.13 -5.38 -12.56
CA ALA A 68 -0.37 -6.42 -11.68
C ALA A 68 -1.91 -6.39 -11.70
N PRO A 69 -2.54 -7.56 -11.85
CA PRO A 69 -3.99 -7.65 -11.77
C PRO A 69 -4.47 -7.03 -10.45
N PRO A 70 -5.68 -6.46 -10.43
CA PRO A 70 -6.32 -6.04 -9.18
C PRO A 70 -6.28 -7.21 -8.19
N LEU A 71 -6.15 -6.88 -6.90
CA LEU A 71 -6.13 -7.88 -5.84
C LEU A 71 -7.33 -8.81 -5.98
N ASP A 72 -7.08 -10.12 -6.10
CA ASP A 72 -8.14 -11.10 -6.10
C ASP A 72 -8.61 -11.30 -4.66
N GLU A 73 -9.81 -10.83 -4.36
CA GLU A 73 -10.40 -10.95 -3.02
C GLU A 73 -10.60 -12.41 -2.59
N ASN A 74 -10.63 -13.34 -3.54
CA ASN A 74 -10.74 -14.78 -3.28
C ASN A 74 -9.38 -15.45 -3.04
N GLU A 75 -8.29 -14.68 -3.12
CA GLU A 75 -6.95 -15.18 -2.88
C GLU A 75 -6.76 -15.53 -1.39
N TRP A 76 -6.10 -16.65 -1.16
CA TRP A 76 -5.71 -17.10 0.16
C TRP A 76 -4.24 -16.84 0.36
N VAL A 77 -3.93 -15.90 1.25
CA VAL A 77 -2.59 -15.34 1.42
C VAL A 77 -1.95 -15.79 2.73
N THR A 78 -0.62 -15.76 2.78
CA THR A 78 0.12 -16.10 4.01
C THR A 78 -0.03 -15.01 5.08
N THR A 79 0.39 -15.29 6.32
CA THR A 79 0.40 -14.27 7.40
C THR A 79 1.20 -13.02 7.02
N ARG A 80 2.34 -13.20 6.35
CA ARG A 80 3.24 -12.12 5.95
C ARG A 80 2.58 -11.23 4.90
N ASP A 81 1.95 -11.84 3.91
CA ASP A 81 1.28 -11.10 2.82
C ASP A 81 0.01 -10.41 3.35
N ALA A 82 -0.76 -11.08 4.21
CA ALA A 82 -1.89 -10.48 4.91
C ALA A 82 -1.48 -9.22 5.70
N ALA A 83 -0.36 -9.30 6.44
CA ALA A 83 0.20 -8.18 7.18
C ALA A 83 0.58 -7.01 6.25
N HIS A 84 1.20 -7.32 5.11
CA HIS A 84 1.53 -6.35 4.08
C HIS A 84 0.29 -5.65 3.53
N TYR A 85 -0.72 -6.41 3.08
CA TYR A 85 -1.92 -5.85 2.48
C TYR A 85 -2.76 -5.05 3.47
N ALA A 86 -2.87 -5.51 4.72
CA ALA A 86 -3.66 -4.83 5.76
C ALA A 86 -2.94 -3.64 6.40
N ASP A 87 -1.65 -3.44 6.10
CA ASP A 87 -0.76 -2.49 6.78
C ASP A 87 -0.76 -2.67 8.31
N ARG A 88 -0.49 -3.91 8.73
CA ARG A 88 -0.49 -4.32 10.15
C ARG A 88 0.67 -5.26 10.45
N ALA A 89 1.03 -5.35 11.72
CA ALA A 89 1.96 -6.38 12.18
C ALA A 89 1.31 -7.78 12.05
N GLU A 90 2.10 -8.80 11.71
CA GLU A 90 1.62 -10.20 11.63
C GLU A 90 0.89 -10.65 12.90
N ALA A 91 1.38 -10.26 14.08
CA ALA A 91 0.74 -10.57 15.36
C ALA A 91 -0.70 -10.03 15.43
N THR A 92 -0.98 -8.89 14.80
CA THR A 92 -2.33 -8.32 14.70
C THR A 92 -3.21 -9.18 13.81
N ILE A 93 -2.70 -9.66 12.68
CA ILE A 93 -3.41 -10.58 11.78
C ILE A 93 -3.77 -11.87 12.50
N ARG A 94 -2.80 -12.49 13.18
CA ARG A 94 -3.02 -13.70 13.98
C ARG A 94 -4.07 -13.48 15.08
N THR A 95 -4.06 -12.30 15.72
CA THR A 95 -5.06 -11.94 16.73
C THR A 95 -6.46 -11.81 16.12
N TRP A 96 -6.59 -11.20 14.93
CA TRP A 96 -7.88 -11.10 14.24
C TRP A 96 -8.43 -12.48 13.87
N ALA A 97 -7.57 -13.34 13.34
CA ALA A 97 -7.91 -14.72 12.99
C ALA A 97 -8.33 -15.54 14.21
N HIS A 98 -7.54 -15.49 15.29
CA HIS A 98 -7.84 -16.20 16.52
C HIS A 98 -9.19 -15.77 17.15
N ARG A 99 -9.59 -14.51 16.95
CA ARG A 99 -10.88 -13.98 17.38
C ARG A 99 -12.03 -14.24 16.41
N GLY A 100 -11.79 -14.98 15.31
CA GLY A 100 -12.80 -15.31 14.31
C GLY A 100 -13.27 -14.11 13.47
N HIS A 101 -12.45 -13.06 13.35
CA HIS A 101 -12.82 -11.85 12.61
C HIS A 101 -12.50 -11.90 11.12
N ILE A 102 -11.61 -12.81 10.73
CA ILE A 102 -11.18 -13.00 9.35
C ILE A 102 -11.17 -14.50 9.05
N GLU A 103 -11.51 -14.86 7.81
CA GLU A 103 -11.57 -16.25 7.38
C GLU A 103 -10.17 -16.85 7.26
N THR A 104 -10.04 -18.08 7.73
CA THR A 104 -8.78 -18.83 7.75
C THR A 104 -8.96 -20.23 7.18
N ARG A 105 -7.91 -20.75 6.55
CA ARG A 105 -7.80 -22.17 6.23
C ARG A 105 -6.40 -22.69 6.49
N THR A 106 -6.26 -24.01 6.53
CA THR A 106 -4.96 -24.68 6.49
C THR A 106 -4.52 -24.83 5.03
N GLY A 107 -3.35 -24.29 4.69
CA GLY A 107 -2.71 -24.43 3.39
C GLY A 107 -2.18 -25.85 3.17
N ARG A 108 -1.75 -26.13 1.94
CA ARG A 108 -1.20 -27.45 1.55
C ARG A 108 0.09 -27.82 2.31
N ASP A 109 0.82 -26.81 2.76
CA ASP A 109 2.05 -26.91 3.55
C ASP A 109 1.79 -26.95 5.06
N GLY A 110 0.52 -26.98 5.49
CA GLY A 110 0.13 -26.91 6.90
C GLY A 110 0.15 -25.49 7.49
N SER A 111 0.53 -24.47 6.72
CA SER A 111 0.53 -23.08 7.18
C SER A 111 -0.89 -22.50 7.23
N THR A 112 -1.15 -21.55 8.13
CA THR A 112 -2.42 -20.81 8.12
C THR A 112 -2.43 -19.80 6.98
N GLN A 113 -3.48 -19.86 6.16
CA GLN A 113 -3.77 -18.89 5.11
C GLN A 113 -5.03 -18.10 5.44
N TYR A 114 -5.10 -16.87 4.93
CA TYR A 114 -6.18 -15.91 5.21
C TYR A 114 -6.83 -15.50 3.90
N LEU A 115 -8.17 -15.44 3.88
CA LEU A 115 -8.89 -14.94 2.71
C LEU A 115 -8.70 -13.42 2.61
N LEU A 116 -8.19 -12.95 1.48
CA LEU A 116 -7.82 -11.54 1.29
C LEU A 116 -9.03 -10.59 1.40
N GLY A 117 -10.16 -10.95 0.79
CA GLY A 117 -11.40 -10.16 0.86
C GLY A 117 -11.92 -9.99 2.28
N SER A 118 -11.97 -11.09 3.05
CA SER A 118 -12.37 -11.10 4.47
C SER A 118 -11.46 -10.19 5.31
N LEU A 119 -10.15 -10.27 5.09
CA LEU A 119 -9.15 -9.44 5.75
C LEU A 119 -9.34 -7.95 5.45
N MET A 120 -9.50 -7.59 4.18
CA MET A 120 -9.69 -6.19 3.76
C MET A 120 -10.97 -5.60 4.33
N ALA A 121 -12.07 -6.36 4.29
CA ALA A 121 -13.36 -5.95 4.83
C ALA A 121 -13.26 -5.64 6.34
N TYR A 122 -12.61 -6.52 7.10
CA TYR A 122 -12.42 -6.31 8.53
C TYR A 122 -11.51 -5.12 8.84
N ALA A 123 -10.43 -4.93 8.08
CA ALA A 123 -9.55 -3.77 8.24
C ALA A 123 -10.28 -2.44 7.97
N VAL A 124 -11.17 -2.39 6.99
CA VAL A 124 -12.06 -1.23 6.74
C VAL A 124 -13.02 -1.01 7.92
N GLN A 125 -13.65 -2.07 8.43
CA GLN A 125 -14.55 -1.98 9.58
C GLN A 125 -13.85 -1.40 10.82
N GLN A 126 -12.63 -1.85 11.11
CA GLN A 126 -11.83 -1.33 12.22
C GLN A 126 -11.51 0.17 12.07
N ARG A 127 -11.16 0.62 10.85
CA ARG A 127 -10.94 2.05 10.57
C ARG A 127 -12.20 2.87 10.82
N ARG A 128 -13.37 2.39 10.37
CA ARG A 128 -14.66 3.05 10.60
C ARG A 128 -15.00 3.15 12.09
N ARG A 129 -14.79 2.08 12.86
CA ARG A 129 -15.01 2.08 14.32
C ARG A 129 -14.17 3.13 15.04
N ARG A 130 -12.88 3.22 14.71
CA ARG A 130 -11.97 4.23 15.29
C ARG A 130 -12.40 5.66 14.96
N ALA A 131 -12.77 5.90 13.69
CA ALA A 131 -13.25 7.21 13.26
C ALA A 131 -14.53 7.64 14.01
N ASN A 132 -15.46 6.70 14.24
CA ASN A 132 -16.69 6.99 14.99
C ASN A 132 -16.42 7.27 16.48
N GLN A 133 -15.48 6.55 17.10
CA GLN A 133 -15.08 6.81 18.49
C GLN A 133 -14.45 8.19 18.67
N GLN A 134 -13.76 8.70 17.66
CA GLN A 134 -13.13 10.02 17.70
C GLN A 134 -14.12 11.18 17.54
N LYS A 135 -15.27 10.95 16.88
CA LYS A 135 -16.34 11.96 16.74
C LYS A 135 -17.25 12.08 17.98
N GLY A 136 -17.24 11.08 18.86
CA GLY A 136 -18.02 11.08 20.11
C GLY A 136 -17.27 11.64 21.32
N ARG A 137 -16.05 12.17 21.12
CA ARG A 137 -15.27 12.93 22.10
C ARG A 137 -15.33 14.41 21.75
#